data_AF-A0A7C3HAL6-F1
#
_entry.id   AF-A0A7C3HAL6-F1
#
_cell.length_a   1.000
_cell.length_b   1.000
_cell.length_c   1.000
_cell.angle_alpha   90.00
_cell.angle_beta   90.00
_cell.angle_gamma   90.00
#
_symmetry.space_group_name_H-M   'P 1'
#
loop_
_entity.id
_entity.type
_entity.pdbx_description
1 polymer ?
#
loop_
_entity_poly.entity_id
_entity_poly.type
_entity_poly.pdbx_seq_one_letter_code
_entity_poly.pdbx_strand_id
1 'polypeptide(L)' 'MAERFGMYVEYGAYPHLKLPVDTEIAAVQDWTNATLVFLRPSYESKEELIAAIAGVGDL' A
#
# COMPACT_ATOMS: atom_id res chain seq x y z
N MET A 1 2.78 -1.32 -9.55
CA MET A 1 1.58 -0.65 -9.00
C MET A 1 1.94 0.42 -7.97
N ALA A 2 2.66 0.12 -6.90
CA ALA A 2 3.05 1.11 -5.88
C ALA A 2 3.78 2.35 -6.46
N GLU A 3 4.74 2.14 -7.38
CA GLU A 3 5.48 3.23 -8.03
C GLU A 3 4.58 4.23 -8.78
N ARG A 4 3.43 3.79 -9.32
CA ARG A 4 2.46 4.68 -9.98
C ARG A 4 1.89 5.73 -9.02
N PHE A 5 1.87 5.42 -7.72
CA PHE A 5 1.41 6.29 -6.65
C PHE A 5 2.58 6.97 -5.92
N GLY A 6 3.81 6.90 -6.45
CA GLY A 6 5.00 7.38 -5.76
C GLY A 6 5.29 6.62 -4.46
N MET A 7 4.84 5.37 -4.35
CA MET A 7 5.04 4.51 -3.18
C MET A 7 6.03 3.40 -3.48
N TYR A 8 6.62 2.83 -2.45
CA TYR A 8 7.49 1.66 -2.57
C TYR A 8 7.23 0.64 -1.45
N VAL A 9 7.54 -0.63 -1.71
CA VAL A 9 7.48 -1.68 -0.69
C VAL A 9 8.90 -1.94 -0.20
N GLU A 10 9.13 -1.74 1.09
CA GLU A 10 10.37 -2.14 1.75
C GLU A 10 10.22 -3.57 2.26
N TYR A 11 11.18 -4.44 1.89
CA TYR A 11 11.26 -5.80 2.41
C TYR A 11 12.29 -5.87 3.54
N GLY A 12 11.81 -5.98 4.79
CA GLY A 12 12.62 -6.26 5.98
C GLY A 12 12.25 -7.61 6.59
N ALA A 13 12.05 -7.66 7.91
CA ALA A 13 11.44 -8.84 8.56
C ALA A 13 10.00 -9.08 8.08
N TYR A 14 9.29 -8.00 7.75
CA TYR A 14 7.99 -7.99 7.08
C TYR A 14 7.99 -6.91 5.99
N PRO A 15 7.17 -7.05 4.92
CA PRO A 15 7.01 -6.04 3.89
C PRO A 15 6.13 -4.87 4.36
N HIS A 16 6.57 -3.66 4.06
CA HIS A 16 5.88 -2.42 4.42
C HIS A 16 5.72 -1.51 3.20
N LEU A 17 4.51 -1.01 2.97
CA LEU A 17 4.25 0.01 1.96
C LEU A 17 4.57 1.39 2.54
N LYS A 18 5.40 2.15 1.85
CA LYS A 18 5.92 3.45 2.29
C LYS A 18 5.75 4.54 1.23
N LEU A 19 5.66 5.78 1.70
CA LEU A 19 5.85 7.01 0.92
C LEU A 19 7.36 7.32 0.79
N PRO A 20 7.78 8.21 -0.15
CA PRO A 20 9.20 8.50 -0.43
C PRO A 20 10.00 9.06 0.75
N VAL A 21 9.34 9.59 1.77
CA VAL A 21 9.94 10.15 3.00
C VAL A 21 9.89 9.15 4.16
N ASP A 22 10.02 7.86 3.85
CA ASP A 22 10.00 6.71 4.78
C ASP A 22 8.77 6.61 5.70
N THR A 23 7.69 7.30 5.33
CA THR A 23 6.43 7.21 6.07
C THR A 23 5.74 5.91 5.72
N GLU A 24 5.65 5.01 6.69
CA GLU A 24 4.94 3.76 6.55
C GLU A 24 3.42 3.99 6.56
N ILE A 25 2.75 3.49 5.52
CA ILE A 25 1.30 3.63 5.33
C ILE A 25 0.57 2.29 5.34
N ALA A 26 1.26 1.16 5.19
CA ALA A 26 0.66 -0.16 5.36
C ALA A 26 1.69 -1.24 5.73
N ALA A 27 1.23 -2.25 6.47
CA ALA A 27 1.88 -3.56 6.47
C ALA A 27 1.30 -4.42 5.33
N VAL A 28 2.14 -5.18 4.64
CA VAL A 28 1.74 -6.03 3.53
C VAL A 28 2.07 -7.48 3.85
N GLN A 29 1.09 -8.36 3.69
CA GLN A 29 1.28 -9.81 3.72
C GLN A 29 1.10 -10.34 2.31
N ASP A 30 2.19 -10.75 1.66
CA ASP A 30 2.23 -11.26 0.28
C ASP A 30 2.81 -12.68 0.16
N TRP A 31 3.28 -13.28 1.26
CA TRP A 31 3.86 -14.63 1.31
C TRP A 31 2.83 -15.77 1.43
N THR A 32 1.57 -15.50 1.12
CA THR A 32 0.49 -16.50 1.14
C THR A 32 -0.30 -16.45 -0.17
N ASN A 33 -1.27 -17.35 -0.34
CA ASN A 33 -2.12 -17.38 -1.54
C ASN A 33 -3.06 -16.16 -1.66
N ALA A 34 -3.10 -15.30 -0.64
CA ALA A 34 -3.80 -14.02 -0.68
C ALA A 34 -2.83 -12.90 -0.31
N THR A 35 -2.98 -11.75 -0.97
CA THR A 35 -2.31 -10.51 -0.56
C THR A 35 -3.25 -9.73 0.36
N LEU A 36 -2.80 -9.45 1.58
CA LEU A 36 -3.51 -8.60 2.54
C LEU A 36 -2.71 -7.32 2.76
N VAL A 37 -3.40 -6.18 2.71
CA VAL A 37 -2.81 -4.86 2.94
C VAL A 37 -3.51 -4.20 4.12
N PHE A 38 -2.75 -3.93 5.18
CA PHE A 38 -3.26 -3.36 6.42
C PHE A 38 -2.89 -1.87 6.50
N LEU A 39 -3.79 -1.00 6.04
CA LEU A 39 -3.58 0.44 6.02
C LEU A 39 -3.47 1.03 7.44
N ARG A 40 -2.51 1.94 7.64
CA ARG A 40 -2.35 2.67 8.89
C ARG A 40 -3.51 3.65 9.09
N PRO A 41 -4.12 3.75 10.28
CA PRO A 41 -5.20 4.70 10.54
C PRO A 41 -4.83 6.17 10.26
N SER A 42 -3.55 6.52 10.39
CA SER A 42 -3.02 7.86 10.13
C SER A 42 -2.87 8.22 8.65
N TYR A 43 -2.96 7.26 7.73
CA TYR A 43 -2.89 7.56 6.31
C TYR A 43 -4.22 8.15 5.84
N GLU A 44 -4.25 9.39 5.34
CA GLU A 44 -5.53 10.07 5.07
C GLU A 44 -6.19 9.61 3.76
N SER A 45 -5.42 9.34 2.70
CA SER A 45 -5.92 8.98 1.37
C SER A 45 -6.28 7.48 1.19
N LYS A 46 -6.80 6.82 2.23
CA LYS A 46 -7.09 5.36 2.18
C LYS A 46 -8.11 5.00 1.10
N GLU A 47 -9.18 5.78 0.99
CA GLU A 47 -10.30 5.48 0.10
C GLU A 47 -9.89 5.56 -1.37
N GLU A 48 -9.13 6.60 -1.74
CA GLU A 48 -8.57 6.77 -3.08
C GLU A 48 -7.64 5.61 -3.44
N LEU A 49 -6.75 5.22 -2.52
CA LEU A 49 -5.85 4.08 -2.72
C LEU A 49 -6.62 2.77 -2.90
N ILE A 50 -7.66 2.52 -2.10
CA ILE A 50 -8.50 1.33 -2.22
C ILE A 50 -9.24 1.31 -3.56
N ALA A 51 -9.83 2.43 -3.97
CA ALA A 51 -10.55 2.54 -5.24
C ALA A 51 -9.63 2.26 -6.44
N ALA A 52 -8.41 2.78 -6.40
CA ALA A 52 -7.41 2.57 -7.44
C ALA A 52 -6.90 1.12 -7.51
N ILE A 53 -6.73 0.46 -6.35
CA ILE A 53 -6.36 -0.97 -6.28
C ILE A 53 -7.51 -1.86 -6.79
N ALA A 54 -8.75 -1.54 -6.44
CA ALA A 54 -9.92 -2.29 -6.85
C ALA A 54 -10.26 -2.12 -8.35
N GLY A 55 -9.63 -1.15 -9.03
CA GLY A 55 -9.92 -0.83 -10.43
C GLY A 55 -11.31 -0.21 -10.62
N VAL A 56 -11.88 0.41 -9.59
CA VAL A 56 -13.25 0.99 -9.59
C VAL A 56 -13.20 2.51 -9.82
N GLY A 57 -12.20 3.01 -10.55
CA GLY A 57 -12.07 4.42 -10.89
C GLY A 57 -11.47 4.58 -12.28
N ASP A 58 -12.06 5.46 -13.09
CA ASP A 58 -11.58 5.80 -14.43
C ASP A 58 -10.11 6.23 -14.37
N LEU A 59 -9.23 5.39 -14.94
CA LEU A 59 -7.82 5.66 -15.19
C LEU A 59 -7.48 5.30 -16.63
#